data_AF-A0A3R7C906-F1
#
_entry.id   AF-A0A3R7C906-F1
#
_cell.length_a   1.000
_cell.length_b   1.000
_cell.length_c   1.000
_cell.angle_alpha   90.00
_cell.angle_beta   90.00
_cell.angle_gamma   90.00
#
_symmetry.space_group_name_H-M   'P 1'
#
loop_
_entity.id
_entity.type
_entity.pdbx_description
1 polymer ?
#
loop_
_entity_poly.entity_id
_entity_poly.type
_entity_poly.pdbx_seq_one_letter_code
_entity_poly.pdbx_strand_id
1 'polypeptide(L)'
;MEVRGTDEEVAELFSPDDEPLANLRRVFPDLLDAQTIYTLNLPSARAPRHYISMQWMAFESPSPVMKHRDFCVLEVLARSLTSIKTPRCPDLDPSSGVVRGSMARTGCIFMEMTDAPGRLEATYFVQMDFHGSAPKAMHVHGMRQHIRAILPTVESFILIARLRDAAFLAKLVPTSARRTCHVCDLVFGAFHRRRRCRKCGDAVCTSCSSHVTFDQHLDSLKLRICTACVMHVLLPDEFPNPTRSSSHLHHDSNDDG
;
A
#
# COMPACT_ATOMS: atom_id res chain seq x y z
N MET A 1 -13.36 1.43 -8.20
CA MET A 1 -12.40 2.48 -7.77
C MET A 1 -11.13 2.29 -8.59
N GLU A 2 -10.31 3.32 -8.80
CA GLU A 2 -9.10 3.22 -9.62
C GLU A 2 -7.86 2.97 -8.74
N VAL A 3 -6.96 2.10 -9.21
CA VAL A 3 -5.60 1.91 -8.65
C VAL A 3 -4.59 2.10 -9.77
N ARG A 4 -3.51 2.83 -9.52
CA ARG A 4 -2.40 3.03 -10.48
C ARG A 4 -1.41 1.88 -10.35
N GLY A 5 -1.25 1.11 -11.42
CA GLY A 5 -0.45 -0.11 -11.44
C GLY A 5 -0.88 -1.08 -12.55
N THR A 6 -0.26 -2.25 -12.55
CA THR A 6 -0.55 -3.38 -13.45
C THR A 6 -1.11 -4.56 -12.66
N ASP A 7 -1.80 -5.46 -13.35
CA ASP A 7 -2.36 -6.66 -12.72
C ASP A 7 -1.24 -7.60 -12.21
N GLU A 8 -0.08 -7.57 -12.86
CA GLU A 8 1.15 -8.30 -12.46
C GLU A 8 1.71 -7.80 -11.14
N GLU A 9 1.87 -6.48 -10.96
CA GLU A 9 2.34 -5.89 -9.69
C GLU A 9 1.39 -6.20 -8.53
N VAL A 10 0.09 -6.22 -8.81
CA VAL A 10 -0.92 -6.61 -7.82
C VAL A 10 -0.85 -8.12 -7.53
N ALA A 11 -0.61 -8.96 -8.54
CA ALA A 11 -0.44 -10.39 -8.35
C ALA A 11 0.80 -10.71 -7.50
N GLU A 12 1.91 -9.99 -7.70
CA GLU A 12 3.13 -10.12 -6.89
C GLU A 12 2.88 -9.80 -5.42
N LEU A 13 2.08 -8.77 -5.12
CA LEU A 13 1.70 -8.43 -3.74
C LEU A 13 0.99 -9.57 -3.02
N PHE A 14 0.28 -10.42 -3.77
CA PHE A 14 -0.45 -11.58 -3.24
C PHE A 14 0.26 -12.91 -3.48
N SER A 15 1.47 -12.88 -4.03
CA SER A 15 2.25 -14.09 -4.25
C SER A 15 2.61 -14.73 -2.89
N PRO A 16 2.52 -16.06 -2.77
CA PRO A 16 2.99 -16.76 -1.58
C PRO A 16 4.51 -16.63 -1.50
N ASP A 17 4.99 -15.81 -0.57
CA ASP A 17 6.42 -15.60 -0.30
C ASP A 17 6.91 -16.40 0.90
N ASP A 18 8.24 -16.52 1.02
CA ASP A 18 8.93 -17.15 2.15
C ASP A 18 8.75 -16.40 3.49
N GLU A 19 8.40 -15.10 3.46
CA GLU A 19 8.04 -14.28 4.65
C GLU A 19 6.55 -13.87 4.65
N PRO A 20 5.61 -14.82 4.83
CA PRO A 20 4.18 -14.59 4.61
C PRO A 20 3.59 -13.51 5.52
N LEU A 21 4.03 -13.43 6.78
CA LEU A 21 3.45 -12.46 7.73
C LEU A 21 3.77 -11.00 7.36
N ALA A 22 4.98 -10.71 6.87
CA ALA A 22 5.39 -9.35 6.52
C ALA A 22 4.57 -8.81 5.34
N ASN A 23 4.36 -9.63 4.31
CA ASN A 23 3.54 -9.26 3.16
C ASN A 23 2.05 -9.20 3.47
N LEU A 24 1.56 -10.04 4.37
CA LEU A 24 0.16 -9.98 4.81
C LEU A 24 -0.11 -8.70 5.62
N ARG A 25 0.79 -8.32 6.54
CA ARG A 25 0.69 -7.07 7.33
C ARG A 25 0.77 -5.82 6.47
N ARG A 26 1.53 -5.90 5.39
CA ARG A 26 1.58 -4.88 4.35
C ARG A 26 0.15 -4.60 3.84
N VAL A 27 -0.56 -5.63 3.39
CA VAL A 27 -1.92 -5.47 2.83
C VAL A 27 -2.99 -5.20 3.89
N PHE A 28 -2.83 -5.79 5.07
CA PHE A 28 -3.74 -5.68 6.20
C PHE A 28 -3.03 -5.02 7.39
N PRO A 29 -3.08 -3.68 7.49
CA PRO A 29 -2.36 -2.95 8.53
C PRO A 29 -2.80 -3.32 9.95
N ASP A 30 -4.03 -3.81 10.10
CA ASP A 30 -4.62 -4.30 11.34
C ASP A 30 -4.29 -5.78 11.63
N LEU A 31 -3.51 -6.46 10.79
CA LEU A 31 -3.12 -7.85 11.02
C LEU A 31 -2.10 -7.97 12.17
N LEU A 32 -2.52 -8.63 13.24
CA LEU A 32 -1.69 -8.95 14.39
C LEU A 32 -0.80 -10.15 14.13
N ASP A 33 -1.35 -11.22 13.56
CA ASP A 33 -0.62 -12.46 13.29
C ASP A 33 -1.29 -13.27 12.18
N ALA A 34 -0.55 -14.17 11.54
CA ALA A 34 -1.07 -15.07 10.51
C ALA A 34 -0.18 -16.30 10.34
N GLN A 35 -0.82 -17.44 10.07
CA GLN A 35 -0.16 -18.72 9.84
C GLN A 35 -0.85 -19.49 8.72
N THR A 36 -0.08 -19.90 7.71
CA THR A 36 -0.54 -20.90 6.74
C THR A 36 -0.61 -22.26 7.43
N ILE A 37 -1.81 -22.85 7.43
CA ILE A 37 -2.06 -24.18 8.01
C ILE A 37 -1.82 -25.26 6.96
N TYR A 38 -2.35 -25.06 5.74
CA TYR A 38 -2.12 -25.93 4.59
C TYR A 38 -1.99 -25.13 3.31
N THR A 39 -1.07 -25.56 2.44
CA THR A 39 -1.10 -25.18 1.03
C THR A 39 -1.79 -26.29 0.25
N LEU A 40 -2.97 -25.99 -0.30
CA LEU A 40 -3.78 -26.95 -1.03
C LEU A 40 -3.42 -27.01 -2.51
N ASN A 41 -2.98 -25.89 -3.09
CA ASN A 41 -2.46 -25.83 -4.44
C ASN A 41 -1.35 -24.76 -4.54
N LEU A 42 -0.21 -25.13 -5.11
CA LEU A 42 0.88 -24.20 -5.44
C LEU A 42 0.72 -23.68 -6.88
N PRO A 43 1.19 -22.46 -7.18
CA PRO A 43 1.36 -21.99 -8.54
C PRO A 43 2.14 -22.99 -9.40
N SER A 44 1.77 -23.08 -10.68
CA SER A 44 2.52 -23.88 -11.66
C SER A 44 2.82 -23.03 -12.90
N ALA A 45 3.79 -23.44 -13.73
CA ALA A 45 4.11 -22.73 -14.96
C ALA A 45 2.90 -22.56 -15.92
N ARG A 46 1.94 -23.50 -15.89
CA ARG A 46 0.71 -23.45 -16.71
C ARG A 46 -0.43 -22.66 -16.06
N ALA A 47 -0.39 -22.51 -14.75
CA ALA A 47 -1.40 -21.80 -13.97
C ALA A 47 -0.69 -21.04 -12.83
N PRO A 48 0.09 -19.98 -13.17
CA PRO A 48 0.91 -19.26 -12.19
C PRO A 48 0.04 -18.50 -11.18
N ARG A 49 -1.22 -18.23 -11.54
CA ARG A 49 -2.23 -17.61 -10.68
C ARG A 49 -3.14 -18.60 -9.96
N HIS A 50 -2.83 -19.89 -9.98
CA HIS A 50 -3.63 -20.89 -9.28
C HIS A 50 -2.94 -21.26 -7.96
N TYR A 51 -3.17 -20.45 -6.94
CA TYR A 51 -2.77 -20.75 -5.56
C TYR A 51 -4.00 -20.89 -4.70
N ILE A 52 -4.01 -21.91 -3.84
CA ILE A 52 -5.07 -22.13 -2.86
C ILE A 52 -4.42 -22.52 -1.53
N SER A 53 -4.75 -21.80 -0.47
CA SER A 53 -4.25 -22.12 0.87
C SER A 53 -5.30 -21.95 1.96
N MET A 54 -5.09 -22.67 3.06
CA MET A 54 -5.85 -22.54 4.30
C MET A 54 -4.99 -21.82 5.32
N GLN A 55 -5.49 -20.72 5.86
CA GLN A 55 -4.76 -19.80 6.72
C GLN A 55 -5.54 -19.46 7.98
N TRP A 56 -4.83 -19.31 9.09
CA TRP A 56 -5.31 -18.62 10.27
C TRP A 56 -4.77 -17.19 10.27
N MET A 57 -5.59 -16.21 10.65
CA MET A 57 -5.21 -14.80 10.72
C MET A 57 -5.87 -14.14 11.94
N ALA A 58 -5.14 -13.31 12.66
CA ALA A 58 -5.63 -12.51 13.78
C ALA A 58 -5.51 -11.01 13.46
N PHE A 59 -6.58 -10.26 13.73
CA PHE A 59 -6.71 -8.84 13.43
C PHE A 59 -7.02 -8.03 14.69
N GLU A 60 -6.43 -6.83 14.73
CA GLU A 60 -6.72 -5.81 15.71
C GLU A 60 -8.17 -5.37 15.53
N SER A 61 -8.85 -5.13 16.66
CA SER A 61 -10.22 -4.62 16.59
C SER A 61 -10.19 -3.10 16.51
N PRO A 62 -11.15 -2.48 15.80
CA PRO A 62 -11.16 -1.03 15.57
C PRO A 62 -11.43 -0.20 16.84
N SER A 63 -11.58 -0.85 18.01
CA SER A 63 -11.85 -0.19 19.26
C SER A 63 -11.22 -0.95 20.44
N PRO A 64 -10.65 -0.23 21.44
CA PRO A 64 -10.06 -0.85 22.62
C PRO A 64 -11.03 -1.68 23.48
N VAL A 65 -12.33 -1.42 23.38
CA VAL A 65 -13.36 -2.18 24.12
C VAL A 65 -13.78 -3.46 23.39
N MET A 66 -13.28 -3.67 22.16
CA MET A 66 -13.54 -4.85 21.36
C MET A 66 -12.32 -5.78 21.43
N LYS A 67 -12.54 -7.03 21.85
CA LYS A 67 -11.55 -8.12 21.77
C LYS A 67 -10.99 -8.29 20.36
N HIS A 68 -9.72 -8.64 20.18
CA HIS A 68 -9.19 -8.92 18.83
C HIS A 68 -9.92 -10.11 18.17
N ARG A 69 -9.92 -10.15 16.84
CA ARG A 69 -10.67 -11.17 16.07
C ARG A 69 -9.73 -12.03 15.26
N ASP A 70 -9.97 -13.32 15.26
CA ASP A 70 -9.26 -14.24 14.38
C ASP A 70 -10.19 -14.97 13.42
N PHE A 71 -9.60 -15.47 12.33
CA PHE A 71 -10.30 -16.07 11.22
C PHE A 71 -9.51 -17.26 10.69
N CYS A 72 -10.22 -18.33 10.33
CA CYS A 72 -9.68 -19.47 9.59
C CYS A 72 -10.27 -19.42 8.18
N VAL A 73 -9.46 -19.12 7.16
CA VAL A 73 -9.91 -18.80 5.80
C VAL A 73 -9.27 -19.70 4.75
N LEU A 74 -9.99 -19.92 3.66
CA LEU A 74 -9.44 -20.37 2.39
C LEU A 74 -9.10 -19.14 1.53
N GLU A 75 -7.86 -19.02 1.09
CA GLU A 75 -7.35 -17.96 0.20
C GLU A 75 -7.10 -18.52 -1.20
N VAL A 76 -7.56 -17.79 -2.24
CA VAL A 76 -7.32 -18.08 -3.66
C VAL A 76 -6.72 -16.84 -4.35
N LEU A 77 -5.80 -17.01 -5.31
CA LEU A 77 -5.13 -15.92 -6.04
C LEU A 77 -6.08 -15.19 -7.03
N ALA A 78 -6.97 -14.40 -6.43
CA ALA A 78 -7.76 -13.26 -6.89
C ALA A 78 -8.28 -12.58 -5.59
N ARG A 79 -7.37 -12.55 -4.60
CA ARG A 79 -7.59 -12.66 -3.15
C ARG A 79 -9.05 -12.76 -2.71
N SER A 80 -9.58 -13.97 -2.75
CA SER A 80 -10.90 -14.29 -2.18
C SER A 80 -10.71 -15.03 -0.86
N LEU A 81 -11.33 -14.54 0.19
CA LEU A 81 -11.27 -15.03 1.57
C LEU A 81 -12.67 -15.48 2.00
N THR A 82 -12.77 -16.73 2.43
CA THR A 82 -13.98 -17.29 3.03
C THR A 82 -13.62 -18.15 4.22
N SER A 83 -14.28 -17.91 5.36
CA SER A 83 -14.03 -18.66 6.58
C SER A 83 -14.56 -20.09 6.49
N ILE A 84 -13.79 -21.03 7.03
CA ILE A 84 -14.15 -22.44 7.07
C ILE A 84 -14.12 -22.98 8.50
N LYS A 85 -14.92 -24.01 8.76
CA LYS A 85 -14.88 -24.77 10.02
C LYS A 85 -14.05 -26.02 9.82
N THR A 86 -13.12 -26.27 10.73
CA THR A 86 -12.21 -27.42 10.64
C THR A 86 -11.66 -27.78 12.01
N PRO A 87 -11.55 -29.08 12.36
CA PRO A 87 -10.92 -29.51 13.61
C PRO A 87 -9.44 -29.09 13.74
N ARG A 88 -8.78 -28.75 12.63
CA ARG A 88 -7.37 -28.32 12.62
C ARG A 88 -7.17 -26.86 13.01
N CYS A 89 -8.24 -26.07 13.10
CA CYS A 89 -8.23 -24.69 13.58
C CYS A 89 -9.44 -24.49 14.51
N PRO A 90 -9.41 -25.11 15.71
CA PRO A 90 -10.50 -24.93 16.67
C PRO A 90 -10.57 -23.49 17.17
N ASP A 91 -11.66 -23.15 17.84
CA ASP A 91 -11.77 -21.86 18.52
C ASP A 91 -10.72 -21.79 19.64
N LEU A 92 -10.14 -20.60 19.82
CA LEU A 92 -9.21 -20.36 20.92
C LEU A 92 -9.95 -20.40 22.26
N ASP A 93 -9.22 -20.75 23.33
CA ASP A 93 -9.77 -20.71 24.68
C ASP A 93 -10.29 -19.30 25.01
N PRO A 94 -11.45 -19.14 25.67
CA PRO A 94 -12.01 -17.83 26.01
C PRO A 94 -11.07 -16.90 26.79
N SER A 95 -10.11 -17.47 27.53
CA SER A 95 -9.07 -16.74 28.26
C SER A 95 -8.05 -16.05 27.36
N SER A 96 -7.92 -16.46 26.09
CA SER A 96 -7.05 -15.82 25.10
C SER A 96 -7.43 -14.36 24.81
N GLY A 97 -8.67 -13.98 25.11
CA GLY A 97 -9.16 -12.63 24.83
C GLY A 97 -9.44 -12.36 23.34
N VAL A 98 -9.40 -13.40 22.49
CA VAL A 98 -9.70 -13.31 21.05
C VAL A 98 -11.06 -13.96 20.75
N VAL A 99 -11.81 -13.41 19.79
CA VAL A 99 -13.12 -13.94 19.37
C VAL A 99 -13.06 -14.39 17.91
N ARG A 100 -13.47 -15.63 17.64
CA ARG A 100 -13.53 -16.18 16.28
C ARG A 100 -14.57 -15.45 15.44
N GLY A 101 -14.11 -14.75 14.42
CA GLY A 101 -14.95 -14.10 13.42
C GLY A 101 -15.33 -15.04 12.27
N SER A 102 -16.20 -14.58 11.37
CA SER A 102 -16.46 -15.25 10.10
C SER A 102 -16.48 -14.27 8.93
N MET A 103 -15.71 -14.57 7.88
CA MET A 103 -15.73 -13.87 6.61
C MET A 103 -16.45 -14.72 5.55
N ALA A 104 -17.17 -14.07 4.64
CA ALA A 104 -17.72 -14.72 3.46
C ALA A 104 -17.52 -13.80 2.25
N ARG A 105 -17.03 -14.32 1.12
CA ARG A 105 -16.90 -13.54 -0.13
C ARG A 105 -16.17 -12.20 0.05
N THR A 106 -15.20 -12.15 0.97
CA THR A 106 -14.38 -10.96 1.17
C THR A 106 -13.19 -11.03 0.24
N GLY A 107 -12.86 -9.96 -0.48
CA GLY A 107 -11.77 -10.01 -1.45
C GLY A 107 -11.72 -8.84 -2.42
N CYS A 108 -10.70 -8.84 -3.27
CA CYS A 108 -10.48 -7.81 -4.28
C CYS A 108 -10.40 -8.39 -5.69
N ILE A 109 -11.06 -7.71 -6.62
CA ILE A 109 -10.94 -7.96 -8.06
C ILE A 109 -10.27 -6.73 -8.67
N PHE A 110 -9.23 -6.96 -9.46
CA PHE A 110 -8.55 -5.93 -10.23
C PHE A 110 -8.63 -6.29 -11.71
N MET A 111 -8.98 -5.32 -12.54
CA MET A 111 -9.09 -5.47 -13.98
C MET A 111 -8.36 -4.31 -14.66
N GLU A 112 -7.57 -4.59 -15.69
CA GLU A 112 -6.93 -3.53 -16.47
C GLU A 112 -7.96 -2.69 -17.21
N MET A 113 -7.78 -1.36 -17.16
CA MET A 113 -8.63 -0.44 -17.90
C MET A 113 -8.18 -0.40 -19.37
N THR A 114 -9.10 -0.75 -20.28
CA THR A 114 -8.80 -0.84 -21.73
C THR A 114 -8.42 0.49 -22.37
N ASP A 115 -8.91 1.59 -21.81
CA ASP A 115 -8.74 2.96 -22.30
C ASP A 115 -7.69 3.77 -21.51
N ALA A 116 -7.08 3.16 -20.49
CA ALA A 116 -6.16 3.86 -19.60
C ALA A 116 -5.03 2.94 -19.09
N PRO A 117 -3.95 2.77 -19.89
CA PRO A 117 -2.80 1.95 -19.51
C PRO A 117 -2.20 2.36 -18.16
N GLY A 118 -1.75 1.38 -17.36
CA GLY A 118 -1.22 1.62 -16.03
C GLY A 118 -2.27 1.96 -14.97
N ARG A 119 -3.56 1.76 -15.26
CA ARG A 119 -4.67 1.86 -14.32
C ARG A 119 -5.49 0.58 -14.27
N LEU A 120 -5.92 0.24 -13.06
CA LEU A 120 -6.77 -0.89 -12.76
C LEU A 120 -8.11 -0.43 -12.19
N GLU A 121 -9.20 -0.98 -12.72
CA GLU A 121 -10.48 -0.97 -12.04
C GLU A 121 -10.43 -2.00 -10.90
N ALA A 122 -10.52 -1.49 -9.67
CA ALA A 122 -10.54 -2.28 -8.46
C ALA A 122 -11.93 -2.29 -7.84
N THR A 123 -12.40 -3.50 -7.50
CA THR A 123 -13.61 -3.73 -6.71
C THR A 123 -13.25 -4.52 -5.47
N TYR A 124 -13.60 -3.98 -4.29
CA TYR A 124 -13.39 -4.64 -3.02
C TYR A 124 -14.72 -5.03 -2.38
N PHE A 125 -14.87 -6.31 -2.04
CA PHE A 125 -16.04 -6.86 -1.38
C PHE A 125 -15.64 -7.24 0.04
N VAL A 126 -16.49 -6.92 1.01
CA VAL A 126 -16.28 -7.33 2.39
C VAL A 126 -17.59 -7.73 3.03
N GLN A 127 -17.62 -8.96 3.55
CA GLN A 127 -18.71 -9.43 4.37
C GLN A 127 -18.11 -10.18 5.56
N MET A 128 -18.19 -9.54 6.71
CA MET A 128 -17.61 -10.02 7.96
C MET A 128 -18.66 -9.98 9.06
N ASP A 129 -18.73 -11.07 9.82
CA ASP A 129 -19.35 -11.10 11.15
C ASP A 129 -18.21 -11.19 12.17
N PHE A 130 -18.09 -10.16 13.01
CA PHE A 130 -17.06 -10.11 14.05
C PHE A 130 -17.40 -10.98 15.27
N HIS A 131 -18.64 -11.49 15.34
CA HIS A 131 -19.20 -12.22 16.47
C HIS A 131 -19.05 -11.48 17.82
N GLY A 132 -19.59 -12.07 18.88
CA GLY A 132 -19.57 -11.50 20.23
C GLY A 132 -20.62 -10.41 20.47
N SER A 133 -20.39 -9.57 21.46
CA SER A 133 -21.38 -8.61 22.00
C SER A 133 -21.20 -7.18 21.52
N ALA A 134 -20.35 -6.94 20.52
CA ALA A 134 -20.08 -5.59 20.04
C ALA A 134 -21.30 -5.00 19.31
N PRO A 135 -21.63 -3.71 19.53
CA PRO A 135 -22.74 -3.05 18.84
C PRO A 135 -22.59 -3.04 17.32
N LYS A 136 -23.69 -3.18 16.59
CA LYS A 136 -23.72 -3.16 15.11
C LYS A 136 -23.05 -1.93 14.49
N ALA A 137 -23.15 -0.77 15.14
CA ALA A 137 -22.52 0.46 14.67
C ALA A 137 -20.99 0.33 14.60
N MET A 138 -20.37 -0.39 15.55
CA MET A 138 -18.93 -0.64 15.57
C MET A 138 -18.52 -1.63 14.47
N HIS A 139 -19.35 -2.64 14.18
CA HIS A 139 -19.11 -3.54 13.06
C HIS A 139 -19.10 -2.78 11.72
N VAL A 140 -20.11 -1.92 11.50
CA VAL A 140 -20.21 -1.09 10.30
C VAL A 140 -19.02 -0.12 10.20
N HIS A 141 -18.58 0.46 11.32
CA HIS A 141 -17.41 1.32 11.34
C HIS A 141 -16.14 0.56 10.92
N GLY A 142 -15.88 -0.61 11.51
CA GLY A 142 -14.74 -1.46 11.17
C GLY A 142 -14.73 -1.87 9.70
N MET A 143 -15.87 -2.32 9.17
CA MET A 143 -16.00 -2.64 7.75
C MET A 143 -15.68 -1.44 6.85
N ARG A 144 -16.20 -0.25 7.17
CA ARG A 144 -15.93 0.97 6.39
C ARG A 144 -14.46 1.40 6.46
N GLN A 145 -13.81 1.24 7.60
CA GLN A 145 -12.38 1.52 7.74
C GLN A 145 -11.57 0.58 6.85
N HIS A 146 -11.89 -0.71 6.87
CA HIS A 146 -11.22 -1.72 6.06
C HIS A 146 -11.38 -1.45 4.54
N ILE A 147 -12.58 -1.11 4.07
CA ILE A 147 -12.83 -0.71 2.66
C ILE A 147 -12.01 0.52 2.26
N ARG A 148 -11.88 1.51 3.15
CA ARG A 148 -11.14 2.75 2.84
C ARG A 148 -9.63 2.55 2.83
N ALA A 149 -9.12 1.57 3.56
CA ALA A 149 -7.68 1.36 3.70
C ALA A 149 -7.11 0.52 2.55
N ILE A 150 -7.84 -0.50 2.08
CA ILE A 150 -7.24 -1.56 1.23
C ILE A 150 -6.66 -1.04 -0.09
N LEU A 151 -7.38 -0.19 -0.84
CA LEU A 151 -6.90 0.27 -2.16
C LEU A 151 -5.74 1.26 -2.05
N PRO A 152 -5.78 2.28 -1.17
CA PRO A 152 -4.60 3.12 -0.92
C PRO A 152 -3.38 2.32 -0.47
N THR A 153 -3.60 1.26 0.32
CA THR A 153 -2.55 0.35 0.76
C THR A 153 -1.93 -0.41 -0.41
N VAL A 154 -2.75 -0.99 -1.31
CA VAL A 154 -2.26 -1.66 -2.53
C VAL A 154 -1.46 -0.68 -3.41
N GLU A 155 -1.99 0.50 -3.67
CA GLU A 155 -1.27 1.51 -4.48
C GLU A 155 0.04 1.94 -3.81
N SER A 156 0.07 2.04 -2.48
CA SER A 156 1.29 2.34 -1.74
C SER A 156 2.36 1.27 -1.91
N PHE A 157 1.98 -0.02 -2.05
CA PHE A 157 2.97 -1.08 -2.34
C PHE A 157 3.57 -0.93 -3.70
N ILE A 158 2.73 -0.70 -4.71
CA ILE A 158 3.18 -0.48 -6.09
C ILE A 158 4.12 0.72 -6.13
N LEU A 159 3.73 1.83 -5.48
CA LEU A 159 4.58 3.01 -5.35
C LEU A 159 5.93 2.70 -4.70
N ILE A 160 5.95 1.97 -3.58
CA ILE A 160 7.19 1.64 -2.86
C ILE A 160 8.08 0.72 -3.69
N ALA A 161 7.51 -0.30 -4.33
CA ALA A 161 8.24 -1.23 -5.20
C ALA A 161 8.91 -0.47 -6.35
N ARG A 162 8.13 0.32 -7.11
CA ARG A 162 8.69 1.13 -8.20
C ARG A 162 9.69 2.18 -7.71
N LEU A 163 9.49 2.75 -6.52
CA LEU A 163 10.47 3.67 -5.94
C LEU A 163 11.79 2.96 -5.60
N ARG A 164 11.77 1.72 -5.12
CA ARG A 164 13.01 0.95 -4.82
C ARG A 164 13.84 0.73 -6.08
N ASP A 165 13.19 0.50 -7.21
CA ASP A 165 13.86 0.25 -8.50
C ASP A 165 14.25 1.54 -9.23
N ALA A 166 13.61 2.66 -8.88
CA ALA A 166 13.86 3.93 -9.52
C ALA A 166 15.12 4.63 -8.97
N ALA A 167 15.90 5.24 -9.86
CA ALA A 167 17.06 6.03 -9.46
C ALA A 167 16.67 7.22 -8.56
N PHE A 168 17.40 7.38 -7.46
CA PHE A 168 17.43 8.57 -6.62
C PHE A 168 18.66 9.42 -6.96
N LEU A 169 18.57 10.74 -6.79
CA LEU A 169 19.75 11.58 -6.94
C LEU A 169 20.83 11.21 -5.91
N ALA A 170 22.02 10.84 -6.43
CA ALA A 170 23.16 10.46 -5.61
C ALA A 170 23.66 11.61 -4.71
N LYS A 171 23.53 12.86 -5.15
CA LYS A 171 23.95 14.04 -4.40
C LYS A 171 22.85 15.09 -4.36
N LEU A 172 22.34 15.38 -3.17
CA LEU A 172 21.38 16.46 -2.96
C LEU A 172 22.12 17.78 -2.74
N VAL A 173 22.09 18.66 -3.73
CA VAL A 173 22.60 20.03 -3.62
C VAL A 173 21.66 20.83 -2.68
N PRO A 174 22.18 21.77 -1.86
CA PRO A 174 21.34 22.64 -1.04
C PRO A 174 20.28 23.39 -1.88
N THR A 175 19.02 23.23 -1.51
CA THR A 175 17.86 23.90 -2.13
C THR A 175 17.75 25.39 -1.76
N SER A 176 18.79 25.99 -1.20
CA SER A 176 18.80 27.38 -0.71
C SER A 176 18.59 28.42 -1.82
N ALA A 177 18.84 28.05 -3.08
CA ALA A 177 18.64 28.92 -4.23
C ALA A 177 17.16 29.07 -4.68
N ARG A 178 16.26 28.16 -4.29
CA ARG A 178 14.87 28.17 -4.78
C ARG A 178 13.93 28.93 -3.85
N ARG A 179 13.29 29.96 -4.40
CA ARG A 179 12.28 30.79 -3.70
C ARG A 179 10.87 30.23 -3.79
N THR A 180 10.59 29.34 -4.74
CA THR A 180 9.25 28.78 -5.00
C THR A 180 9.22 27.26 -4.93
N CYS A 181 8.04 26.71 -4.66
CA CYS A 181 7.76 25.28 -4.72
C CYS A 181 7.86 24.77 -6.16
N HIS A 182 8.64 23.72 -6.41
CA HIS A 182 8.79 23.12 -7.74
C HIS A 182 7.48 22.56 -8.34
N VAL A 183 6.46 22.31 -7.51
CA VAL A 183 5.19 21.70 -7.95
C VAL A 183 4.09 22.72 -8.17
N CYS A 184 3.99 23.74 -7.30
CA CYS A 184 2.86 24.67 -7.29
C CYS A 184 3.27 26.15 -7.31
N ASP A 185 4.56 26.42 -7.52
CA ASP A 185 5.17 27.76 -7.56
C ASP A 185 4.96 28.64 -6.31
N LEU A 186 4.40 28.08 -5.23
CA LEU A 186 4.22 28.78 -3.97
C LEU A 186 5.54 29.36 -3.46
N VAL A 187 5.55 30.66 -3.18
CA VAL A 187 6.73 31.38 -2.65
C VAL A 187 6.96 30.98 -1.19
N PHE A 188 8.16 30.50 -0.90
CA PHE A 188 8.59 30.17 0.46
C PHE A 188 8.87 31.44 1.27
N GLY A 189 8.51 31.39 2.55
CA GLY A 189 8.71 32.48 3.50
C GLY A 189 8.51 31.98 4.93
N ALA A 190 8.20 32.88 5.87
CA ALA A 190 8.00 32.51 7.27
C ALA A 190 6.87 31.49 7.48
N PHE A 191 5.78 31.60 6.72
CA PHE A 191 4.60 30.74 6.85
C PHE A 191 4.68 29.44 6.04
N HIS A 192 5.48 29.43 4.97
CA HIS A 192 5.62 28.27 4.10
C HIS A 192 7.06 27.77 4.12
N ARG A 193 7.30 26.84 5.05
CA ARG A 193 8.63 26.24 5.20
C ARG A 193 8.98 25.38 3.98
N ARG A 194 10.19 25.57 3.49
CA ARG A 194 10.79 24.74 2.45
C ARG A 194 10.99 23.31 2.93
N ARG A 195 10.70 22.34 2.08
CA ARG A 195 11.05 20.92 2.21
C ARG A 195 11.88 20.49 1.01
N ARG A 196 12.49 19.32 1.08
CA ARG A 196 13.27 18.74 0.00
C ARG A 196 12.70 17.40 -0.41
N CYS A 197 12.45 17.22 -1.70
CA CYS A 197 12.16 15.90 -2.25
C CYS A 197 13.45 15.05 -2.24
N ARG A 198 13.41 13.84 -1.71
CA ARG A 198 14.58 12.95 -1.69
C ARG A 198 14.87 12.35 -3.07
N LYS A 199 13.85 12.16 -3.91
CA LYS A 199 14.00 11.59 -5.26
C LYS A 199 14.61 12.60 -6.24
N CYS A 200 13.95 13.73 -6.51
CA CYS A 200 14.43 14.74 -7.46
C CYS A 200 15.28 15.86 -6.84
N GLY A 201 15.40 15.94 -5.52
CA GLY A 201 16.22 16.94 -4.84
C GLY A 201 15.62 18.35 -4.75
N ASP A 202 14.50 18.62 -5.41
CA ASP A 202 13.94 19.98 -5.50
C ASP A 202 13.25 20.47 -4.23
N ALA A 203 13.08 21.79 -4.18
CA ALA A 203 12.40 22.51 -3.11
C ALA A 203 10.88 22.40 -3.26
N VAL A 204 10.19 21.87 -2.25
CA VAL A 204 8.74 21.66 -2.27
C VAL A 204 8.08 22.10 -0.98
N CYS A 205 6.79 22.45 -1.03
CA CYS A 205 6.01 22.75 0.16
C CYS A 205 5.49 21.44 0.81
N THR A 206 4.95 21.56 2.02
CA THR A 206 4.35 20.41 2.73
C THR A 206 3.15 19.83 1.97
N SER A 207 2.34 20.66 1.31
CA SER A 207 1.15 20.18 0.58
C SER A 207 1.49 19.42 -0.70
N CYS A 208 2.64 19.71 -1.31
CA CYS A 208 3.11 19.04 -2.53
C CYS A 208 4.09 17.89 -2.25
N SER A 209 4.18 17.43 -1.01
CA SER A 209 5.05 16.30 -0.66
C SER A 209 4.54 15.52 0.55
N SER A 210 4.75 14.21 0.53
CA SER A 210 4.42 13.31 1.63
C SER A 210 5.65 12.50 2.03
N HIS A 211 5.59 11.86 3.20
CA HIS A 211 6.58 10.86 3.56
C HIS A 211 6.14 9.51 3.00
N VAL A 212 7.05 8.82 2.32
CA VAL A 212 6.93 7.42 1.94
C VAL A 212 7.83 6.63 2.89
N THR A 213 7.27 5.61 3.52
CA THR A 213 7.99 4.74 4.45
C THR A 213 8.44 3.49 3.69
N PHE A 214 9.72 3.20 3.73
CA PHE A 214 10.32 1.99 3.19
C PHE A 214 10.64 1.08 4.36
N ASP A 215 9.93 -0.04 4.48
CA ASP A 215 10.29 -1.08 5.44
C ASP A 215 11.53 -1.82 4.91
N GLN A 216 12.61 -1.81 5.68
CA GLN A 216 13.82 -2.58 5.43
C GLN A 216 14.05 -3.47 6.65
N HIS A 217 13.82 -4.79 6.56
CA HIS A 217 13.97 -5.88 7.55
C HIS A 217 13.91 -5.55 9.07
N LEU A 218 14.66 -4.56 9.59
CA LEU A 218 14.75 -4.14 10.99
C LEU A 218 14.55 -2.63 11.25
N ASP A 219 14.54 -1.77 10.22
CA ASP A 219 14.39 -0.31 10.32
C ASP A 219 13.41 0.25 9.27
N SER A 220 12.68 1.31 9.64
CA SER A 220 11.81 2.03 8.69
C SER A 220 12.48 3.32 8.20
N LEU A 221 12.78 3.38 6.89
CA LEU A 221 13.33 4.58 6.27
C LEU A 221 12.18 5.47 5.78
N LYS A 222 12.05 6.67 6.34
CA LYS A 222 11.02 7.65 5.91
C LYS A 222 11.63 8.71 5.00
N LEU A 223 11.24 8.69 3.72
CA LEU A 223 11.72 9.66 2.73
C LEU A 223 10.60 10.60 2.30
N ARG A 224 10.89 11.90 2.23
CA ARG A 224 9.94 12.88 1.68
C ARG A 224 10.01 12.89 0.16
N ILE A 225 8.90 12.59 -0.51
CA ILE A 225 8.79 12.56 -1.97
C ILE A 225 7.74 13.58 -2.41
N CYS A 226 8.01 14.33 -3.48
CA CYS A 226 7.04 15.28 -4.02
C CYS A 226 5.98 14.57 -4.87
N THR A 227 4.80 15.19 -5.01
CA THR A 227 3.71 14.64 -5.82
C THR A 227 4.11 14.45 -7.28
N ALA A 228 4.91 15.35 -7.87
CA ALA A 228 5.42 15.18 -9.23
C ALA A 228 6.26 13.89 -9.39
N CYS A 229 7.12 13.58 -8.42
CA CYS A 229 7.89 12.32 -8.41
C CYS A 229 7.00 11.09 -8.23
N VAL A 230 6.00 11.17 -7.35
CA VAL A 230 5.04 10.07 -7.14
C VAL A 230 4.26 9.78 -8.42
N MET A 231 3.74 10.83 -9.08
CA MET A 231 2.97 10.68 -10.31
C MET A 231 3.83 10.15 -11.45
N HIS A 232 5.07 10.64 -11.62
CA HIS A 232 6.01 10.10 -12.62
C HIS A 232 6.31 8.61 -12.41
N VAL A 233 6.45 8.17 -11.15
CA VAL A 233 6.73 6.76 -10.85
C VAL A 233 5.50 5.88 -11.10
N LEU A 234 4.30 6.36 -10.79
CA LEU A 234 3.07 5.60 -10.99
C LEU A 234 2.59 5.60 -12.44
N LEU A 235 2.80 6.69 -13.17
CA LEU A 235 2.29 6.91 -14.52
C LEU A 235 3.36 7.64 -15.36
N PRO A 236 4.48 6.96 -15.71
CA PRO A 236 5.62 7.59 -16.38
C PRO A 236 5.29 8.15 -17.77
N ASP A 237 4.33 7.56 -18.47
CA ASP A 237 3.92 8.00 -19.81
C ASP A 237 3.09 9.30 -19.77
N GLU A 238 2.40 9.57 -18.67
CA GLU A 238 1.59 10.79 -18.49
C GLU A 238 2.36 11.91 -17.80
N PHE A 239 3.27 11.57 -16.89
CA PHE A 239 3.99 12.52 -16.07
C PHE A 239 5.48 12.44 -16.37
N PRO A 240 6.09 13.47 -16.98
CA PRO A 240 7.50 13.46 -17.32
C PRO A 240 8.38 13.42 -16.07
N ASN A 241 9.61 12.92 -16.23
CA ASN A 241 10.55 12.83 -15.12
C ASN A 241 10.85 14.23 -14.54
N PRO A 242 10.55 14.48 -13.25
CA PRO A 242 10.80 15.79 -12.64
C PRO A 242 12.28 16.03 -12.35
N THR A 243 13.15 15.02 -12.48
CA THR A 243 14.60 15.28 -12.41
C THR A 243 15.01 16.09 -13.62
N ARG A 244 15.64 17.25 -13.38
CA ARG A 244 16.24 18.07 -14.43
C ARG A 244 17.09 17.19 -15.35
N SER A 245 16.76 17.17 -16.65
CA SER A 245 17.81 17.05 -17.65
C SER A 245 18.80 18.19 -17.39
N SER A 246 20.08 17.89 -17.47
CA SER A 246 21.21 18.80 -17.30
C SER A 246 21.22 20.02 -18.24
N SER A 247 20.16 20.28 -19.00
CA SER A 247 20.09 21.26 -20.10
C SER A 247 19.71 22.69 -19.71
N HIS A 248 19.40 23.00 -18.44
CA HIS A 248 19.04 24.36 -18.00
C HIS A 248 19.99 24.99 -16.97
N LEU A 249 21.28 24.62 -17.00
CA LEU A 249 22.34 25.27 -16.21
C LEU A 249 23.23 26.23 -17.03
N HIS A 250 22.90 26.49 -18.30
CA HIS A 250 23.63 27.45 -19.15
C HIS A 250 22.69 28.52 -19.73
N HIS A 251 22.09 29.38 -18.91
CA HIS A 251 21.63 30.68 -19.43
C HIS A 251 21.46 31.80 -18.39
N ASP A 252 22.23 31.79 -17.30
CA ASP A 252 22.32 32.96 -16.42
C ASP A 252 23.80 33.29 -16.20
N SER A 253 24.45 33.78 -17.25
CA SER A 253 25.71 34.53 -17.17
C SER A 253 25.87 35.32 -18.46
N ASN A 254 25.40 36.56 -18.42
CA ASN A 254 25.93 37.76 -19.10
C ASN A 254 24.78 38.65 -19.58
N ASP A 255 24.47 39.66 -18.78
CA ASP A 255 24.18 41.00 -19.30
C ASP A 255 24.41 42.00 -18.16
N ASP A 256 25.67 42.41 -18.02
CA ASP A 256 26.04 43.73 -17.51
C ASP A 256 26.87 44.38 -18.63
N GLY A 257 26.25 45.34 -19.32
CA GLY A 257 26.82 46.18 -20.36
C GLY A 257 26.03 47.47 -20.47
#